data_AF-A0A6A5RA43-F1
#
_entry.id   AF-A0A6A5RA43-F1
#
_cell.length_a   1.000
_cell.length_b   1.000
_cell.length_c   1.000
_cell.angle_alpha   90.00
_cell.angle_beta   90.00
_cell.angle_gamma   90.00
#
_symmetry.space_group_name_H-M   'P 1'
#
loop_
_entity.id
_entity.type
_entity.pdbx_description
1 polymer ?
#
loop_
_entity_poly.entity_id
_entity_poly.type
_entity_poly.pdbx_seq_one_letter_code
_entity_poly.pdbx_strand_id
1 'polypeptide(L)'
;MARLQRREQLHHRVPSQNRDFIRNFTTLLQPPDWRYKRDRYTYTYSFKPPRPQRDPVIRLIKRTIRDLMNGLEHGVAMCNANFRVFQTIDSPPIWPSNETRETKLYTFTQEYEEFPATVPISVKPHQGALDVSKIHVRISGEWVPIRQWLVNLAEKSKAMWERTPESIQYFWNKRNKRSFDLWRLPAELRRIVLQYAIAPEGEIYPLSELTKTCPCTWPPVPQCESACIFMGVGYTGGRTGHKLMNGEYATYRYEISTEVHARVYLPNTNLLLASKWLKQEALEAGWNGPVKCFVDNQNFVLAMCSRVGAAQQFNVLGRIELSFTMGGWLRFLGIDTPFDLPLHQVITEARGPYLAQLANTTRLSIRFRDPDDGWADHPWGQETQKTACQSVMIDWIMTFAFPHIKHIARLNLTGCIRNPQKQNWESLLERERTGVPHDFDQVATAEAVLATDVEYL
;
A
#
# COMPACT_ATOMS: atom_id res chain seq x y z
N MET A 1 0.47 -18.45 20.13
CA MET A 1 -0.15 -17.43 21.00
C MET A 1 -0.53 -16.14 20.29
N ALA A 2 0.32 -15.53 19.44
CA ALA A 2 -0.02 -14.28 18.72
C ALA A 2 -1.27 -14.33 17.81
N ARG A 3 -1.59 -15.50 17.21
CA ARG A 3 -2.86 -15.71 16.45
C ARG A 3 -4.11 -15.82 17.33
N LEU A 4 -3.97 -16.19 18.61
CA LEU A 4 -5.07 -16.25 19.58
C LEU A 4 -5.35 -14.86 20.17
N GLN A 5 -4.29 -14.11 20.51
CA GLN A 5 -4.43 -12.73 21.01
C GLN A 5 -5.02 -11.76 19.97
N ARG A 6 -4.72 -11.95 18.67
CA ARG A 6 -5.37 -11.16 17.59
C ARG A 6 -6.87 -11.47 17.43
N ARG A 7 -7.28 -12.70 17.78
CA ARG A 7 -8.69 -13.11 17.81
C ARG A 7 -9.42 -12.54 19.03
N GLU A 8 -8.76 -12.46 20.19
CA GLU A 8 -9.33 -11.88 21.42
C GLU A 8 -9.58 -10.36 21.29
N GLN A 9 -8.72 -9.61 20.62
CA GLN A 9 -8.92 -8.17 20.41
C GLN A 9 -10.08 -7.82 19.45
N LEU A 10 -10.47 -8.73 18.55
CA LEU A 10 -11.60 -8.52 17.63
C LEU A 10 -12.97 -8.76 18.28
N HIS A 11 -13.03 -9.45 19.43
CA HIS A 11 -14.29 -9.86 20.05
C HIS A 11 -14.79 -8.95 21.19
N HIS A 12 -14.04 -7.93 21.60
CA HIS A 12 -14.43 -7.00 22.68
C HIS A 12 -15.00 -5.65 22.24
N ARG A 13 -15.25 -5.43 20.95
CA ARG A 13 -16.20 -4.37 20.52
C ARG A 13 -17.60 -4.96 20.48
N VAL A 14 -18.36 -4.77 21.55
CA VAL A 14 -19.82 -4.94 21.53
C VAL A 14 -20.37 -4.02 20.44
N PRO A 15 -20.92 -4.51 19.33
CA PRO A 15 -21.47 -3.66 18.30
C PRO A 15 -22.69 -2.93 18.87
N SER A 16 -22.81 -1.64 18.57
CA SER A 16 -23.98 -0.80 18.83
C SER A 16 -25.30 -1.58 18.73
N GLN A 17 -26.12 -1.52 19.77
CA GLN A 17 -27.34 -2.32 20.01
C GLN A 17 -28.40 -2.36 18.87
N ASN A 18 -28.25 -1.58 17.81
CA ASN A 18 -29.23 -1.49 16.73
C ASN A 18 -28.94 -2.33 15.47
N ARG A 19 -27.73 -2.90 15.30
CA ARG A 19 -27.32 -3.39 13.96
C ARG A 19 -27.72 -4.83 13.59
N ASP A 20 -28.15 -5.69 14.51
CA ASP A 20 -28.36 -7.11 14.19
C ASP A 20 -29.75 -7.67 14.55
N PHE A 21 -30.81 -6.85 14.55
CA PHE A 21 -32.18 -7.35 14.80
C PHE A 21 -32.53 -8.54 13.88
N ILE A 22 -32.20 -8.46 12.59
CA ILE A 22 -32.49 -9.52 11.61
C ILE A 22 -31.71 -10.82 11.88
N ARG A 23 -30.55 -10.76 12.54
CA ARG A 23 -29.76 -11.94 12.91
C ARG A 23 -30.23 -12.53 14.24
N ASN A 24 -30.56 -11.67 15.20
CA ASN A 24 -31.21 -12.06 16.45
C ASN A 24 -32.57 -12.72 16.19
N PHE A 25 -33.31 -12.24 15.19
CA PHE A 25 -34.58 -12.87 14.81
C PHE A 25 -34.38 -14.31 14.34
N THR A 26 -33.29 -14.61 13.64
CA THR A 26 -32.93 -15.99 13.26
C THR A 26 -32.71 -16.88 14.49
N THR A 27 -31.99 -16.38 15.51
CA THR A 27 -31.72 -17.14 16.73
C THR A 27 -32.94 -17.29 17.63
N LEU A 28 -33.93 -16.40 17.53
CA LEU A 28 -35.23 -16.59 18.18
C LEU A 28 -36.04 -17.72 17.52
N LEU A 29 -36.03 -17.79 16.19
CA LEU A 29 -36.77 -18.82 15.45
C LEU A 29 -36.09 -20.19 15.51
N GLN A 30 -34.76 -20.21 15.47
CA GLN A 30 -33.96 -21.41 15.55
C GLN A 30 -32.78 -21.16 16.49
N PRO A 31 -32.98 -21.34 17.80
CA PRO A 31 -31.95 -21.14 18.81
C PRO A 31 -30.69 -21.96 18.54
N PRO A 32 -29.51 -21.41 18.84
CA PRO A 32 -28.28 -22.19 18.81
C PRO A 32 -28.40 -23.37 19.78
N ASP A 33 -27.79 -24.50 19.42
CA ASP A 33 -27.80 -25.67 20.30
C ASP A 33 -26.97 -25.45 21.57
N TRP A 34 -27.08 -26.37 22.53
CA TRP A 34 -26.42 -26.26 23.83
C TRP A 34 -24.89 -26.13 23.76
N ARG A 35 -24.24 -26.56 22.66
CA ARG A 35 -22.79 -26.45 22.49
C ARG A 35 -22.33 -25.01 22.31
N TYR A 36 -23.22 -24.10 21.89
CA TYR A 36 -22.88 -22.68 21.76
C TYR A 36 -22.37 -22.08 23.08
N LYS A 37 -22.97 -22.47 24.21
CA LYS A 37 -22.54 -22.01 25.54
C LYS A 37 -21.26 -22.70 26.03
N ARG A 38 -21.07 -23.98 25.69
CA ARG A 38 -19.93 -24.78 26.16
C ARG A 38 -18.66 -24.52 25.36
N ASP A 39 -18.78 -24.45 24.04
CA ASP A 39 -17.68 -24.54 23.08
C ASP A 39 -17.66 -23.30 22.17
N ARG A 40 -17.85 -22.09 22.74
CA ARG A 40 -18.08 -20.84 21.98
C ARG A 40 -17.02 -20.54 20.91
N TYR A 41 -15.77 -20.97 21.11
CA TYR A 41 -14.67 -20.73 20.17
C TYR A 41 -14.60 -21.69 18.98
N THR A 42 -15.25 -22.86 19.09
CA THR A 42 -15.26 -23.88 18.03
C THR A 42 -16.66 -24.11 17.46
N TYR A 43 -17.69 -23.60 18.14
CA TYR A 43 -19.06 -23.66 17.66
C TYR A 43 -19.21 -22.90 16.34
N THR A 44 -19.93 -23.50 15.41
CA THR A 44 -20.36 -22.85 14.16
C THR A 44 -21.86 -23.05 14.04
N TYR A 45 -22.62 -21.95 14.06
CA TYR A 45 -24.06 -22.01 13.87
C TYR A 45 -24.39 -22.54 12.47
N SER A 46 -25.34 -23.48 12.39
CA SER A 46 -25.78 -24.07 11.13
C SER A 46 -27.30 -23.99 11.04
N PHE A 47 -27.79 -23.11 10.19
CA PHE A 47 -29.22 -22.96 9.93
C PHE A 47 -29.77 -24.23 9.28
N LYS A 48 -30.83 -24.80 9.86
CA LYS A 48 -31.53 -25.97 9.32
C LYS A 48 -32.78 -25.49 8.58
N PRO A 49 -32.74 -25.37 7.24
CA PRO A 49 -33.90 -24.93 6.47
C PRO A 49 -35.01 -25.99 6.49
N PRO A 50 -36.28 -25.59 6.28
CA PRO A 50 -37.39 -26.52 6.10
C PRO A 50 -37.26 -27.32 4.80
N ARG A 51 -38.22 -28.23 4.54
CA ARG A 51 -38.21 -29.04 3.31
C ARG A 51 -38.31 -28.13 2.07
N PRO A 52 -37.49 -28.33 1.03
CA PRO A 52 -37.51 -27.47 -0.16
C PRO A 52 -38.91 -27.38 -0.79
N GLN A 53 -39.40 -26.15 -0.98
CA GLN A 53 -40.67 -25.90 -1.70
C GLN A 53 -40.43 -25.35 -3.10
N ARG A 54 -41.38 -25.59 -4.01
CA ARG A 54 -41.43 -24.95 -5.32
C ARG A 54 -41.93 -23.51 -5.18
N ASP A 55 -41.05 -22.63 -4.71
CA ASP A 55 -41.37 -21.22 -4.46
C ASP A 55 -40.85 -20.33 -5.63
N PRO A 56 -41.72 -19.64 -6.38
CA PRO A 56 -41.28 -18.73 -7.45
C PRO A 56 -40.45 -17.54 -6.95
N VAL A 57 -40.73 -17.02 -5.76
CA VAL A 57 -40.04 -15.85 -5.19
C VAL A 57 -38.62 -16.22 -4.81
N ILE A 58 -38.39 -17.36 -4.15
CA ILE A 58 -37.02 -17.78 -3.79
C ILE A 58 -36.15 -18.02 -5.04
N ARG A 59 -36.76 -18.54 -6.12
CA ARG A 59 -36.06 -18.73 -7.41
C ARG A 59 -35.63 -17.39 -8.00
N LEU A 60 -36.50 -16.39 -7.93
CA LEU A 60 -36.19 -15.05 -8.40
C LEU A 60 -35.12 -14.37 -7.54
N ILE A 61 -35.18 -14.49 -6.21
CA ILE A 61 -34.12 -13.98 -5.31
C ILE A 61 -32.77 -14.64 -5.64
N LYS A 62 -32.74 -15.97 -5.83
CA LYS A 62 -31.51 -16.69 -6.25
C LYS A 62 -30.99 -16.21 -7.61
N ARG A 63 -31.88 -15.84 -8.53
CA ARG A 63 -31.49 -15.22 -9.81
C ARG A 63 -30.90 -13.83 -9.55
N THR A 64 -31.54 -12.99 -8.76
CA THR A 64 -31.05 -11.65 -8.40
C THR A 64 -29.66 -11.69 -7.76
N ILE A 65 -29.41 -12.63 -6.84
CA ILE A 65 -28.09 -12.81 -6.22
C ILE A 65 -27.04 -13.13 -7.30
N ARG A 66 -27.33 -14.04 -8.23
CA ARG A 66 -26.42 -14.38 -9.34
C ARG A 66 -26.19 -13.19 -10.27
N ASP A 67 -27.24 -12.46 -10.62
CA ASP A 67 -27.16 -11.28 -11.48
C ASP A 67 -26.30 -10.18 -10.82
N LEU A 68 -26.46 -9.98 -9.51
CA LEU A 68 -25.64 -9.06 -8.71
C LEU A 68 -24.17 -9.51 -8.58
N MET A 69 -23.91 -10.80 -8.38
CA MET A 69 -22.54 -11.35 -8.40
C MET A 69 -21.84 -11.14 -9.75
N ASN A 70 -22.62 -11.17 -10.83
CA ASN A 70 -22.14 -10.93 -12.19
C ASN A 70 -22.08 -9.43 -12.57
N GLY A 71 -22.60 -8.53 -11.73
CA GLY A 71 -22.62 -7.10 -11.99
C GLY A 71 -21.23 -6.46 -11.89
N LEU A 72 -21.00 -5.40 -12.65
CA LEU A 72 -19.74 -4.63 -12.59
C LEU A 72 -19.65 -3.79 -11.31
N GLU A 73 -20.76 -3.22 -10.86
CA GLU A 73 -20.80 -2.27 -9.74
C GLU A 73 -20.58 -2.96 -8.38
N HIS A 74 -21.30 -4.06 -8.12
CA HIS A 74 -21.32 -4.70 -6.80
C HIS A 74 -20.81 -6.14 -6.80
N GLY A 75 -20.30 -6.64 -7.94
CA GLY A 75 -19.90 -8.04 -8.10
C GLY A 75 -18.85 -8.49 -7.09
N VAL A 76 -17.87 -7.63 -6.77
CA VAL A 76 -16.82 -7.93 -5.79
C VAL A 76 -17.42 -8.18 -4.40
N ALA A 77 -18.23 -7.25 -3.89
CA ALA A 77 -18.88 -7.37 -2.59
C ALA A 77 -19.83 -8.57 -2.53
N MET A 78 -20.64 -8.75 -3.57
CA MET A 78 -21.61 -9.84 -3.68
C MET A 78 -20.95 -11.22 -3.74
N CYS A 79 -19.88 -11.36 -4.53
CA CYS A 79 -19.09 -12.59 -4.55
C CYS A 79 -18.45 -12.86 -3.20
N ASN A 80 -17.94 -11.84 -2.50
CA ASN A 80 -17.31 -12.01 -1.20
C ASN A 80 -18.29 -12.37 -0.09
N ALA A 81 -19.48 -11.77 -0.08
CA ALA A 81 -20.57 -12.08 0.86
C ALA A 81 -21.15 -13.49 0.66
N ASN A 82 -21.13 -14.01 -0.58
CA ASN A 82 -21.52 -15.38 -0.92
C ASN A 82 -22.91 -15.77 -0.39
N PHE A 83 -23.91 -14.93 -0.66
CA PHE A 83 -25.26 -15.14 -0.16
C PHE A 83 -25.84 -16.49 -0.58
N ARG A 84 -26.52 -17.14 0.37
CA ARG A 84 -27.47 -18.21 0.08
C ARG A 84 -28.79 -17.87 0.74
N VAL A 85 -29.89 -18.19 0.08
CA VAL A 85 -31.24 -17.91 0.57
C VAL A 85 -32.02 -19.21 0.74
N PHE A 86 -32.74 -19.28 1.85
CA PHE A 86 -33.61 -20.38 2.24
C PHE A 86 -34.97 -19.81 2.67
N GLN A 87 -36.03 -20.58 2.48
CA GLN A 87 -37.28 -20.33 3.19
C GLN A 87 -37.04 -20.56 4.70
N THR A 88 -37.62 -19.73 5.56
CA THR A 88 -37.41 -19.88 7.01
C THR A 88 -38.40 -20.87 7.63
N ILE A 89 -39.64 -20.87 7.13
CA ILE A 89 -40.76 -21.67 7.63
C ILE A 89 -41.43 -22.46 6.49
N ASP A 90 -42.17 -23.52 6.83
CA ASP A 90 -42.88 -24.39 5.88
C ASP A 90 -44.18 -23.77 5.33
N SER A 91 -44.42 -22.47 5.52
CA SER A 91 -45.60 -21.80 4.98
C SER A 91 -45.61 -21.87 3.44
N PRO A 92 -46.76 -22.18 2.79
CA PRO A 92 -46.92 -22.07 1.33
C PRO A 92 -46.30 -20.81 0.70
N PRO A 93 -45.84 -20.86 -0.56
CA PRO A 93 -45.31 -19.70 -1.28
C PRO A 93 -46.29 -18.51 -1.28
N ILE A 94 -45.75 -17.28 -1.28
CA ILE A 94 -46.55 -16.04 -1.42
C ILE A 94 -46.93 -15.72 -2.87
N TRP A 95 -46.48 -16.55 -3.81
CA TRP A 95 -46.78 -16.42 -5.24
C TRP A 95 -47.12 -17.77 -5.87
N PRO A 96 -48.20 -17.89 -6.67
CA PRO A 96 -49.16 -16.84 -7.05
C PRO A 96 -49.95 -16.32 -5.83
N SER A 97 -50.44 -15.07 -5.93
CA SER A 97 -51.12 -14.39 -4.83
C SER A 97 -52.42 -15.12 -4.49
N ASN A 98 -52.44 -15.82 -3.36
CA ASN A 98 -53.68 -16.23 -2.70
C ASN A 98 -53.99 -15.13 -1.68
N GLU A 99 -55.17 -14.53 -1.74
CA GLU A 99 -55.58 -13.26 -1.08
C GLU A 99 -55.28 -13.14 0.43
N THR A 100 -54.87 -14.22 1.10
CA THR A 100 -54.66 -14.29 2.54
C THR A 100 -53.23 -14.03 3.03
N ARG A 101 -52.21 -13.95 2.16
CA ARG A 101 -50.80 -13.83 2.60
C ARG A 101 -49.99 -12.77 1.88
N GLU A 102 -49.70 -11.70 2.60
CA GLU A 102 -48.86 -10.60 2.10
C GLU A 102 -47.36 -10.83 2.30
N THR A 103 -46.95 -11.68 3.26
CA THR A 103 -45.54 -11.82 3.65
C THR A 103 -45.11 -13.26 3.95
N LYS A 104 -43.82 -13.56 3.71
CA LYS A 104 -43.17 -14.81 4.11
C LYS A 104 -41.74 -14.57 4.57
N LEU A 105 -41.27 -15.36 5.53
CA LEU A 105 -39.92 -15.26 6.08
C LEU A 105 -38.91 -16.02 5.22
N TYR A 106 -37.79 -15.36 4.92
CA TYR A 106 -36.63 -15.96 4.25
C TYR A 106 -35.36 -15.69 5.06
N THR A 107 -34.46 -16.67 5.05
CA THR A 107 -33.19 -16.63 5.77
C THR A 107 -32.03 -16.55 4.78
N PHE A 108 -31.14 -15.58 4.98
CA PHE A 108 -29.96 -15.31 4.15
C PHE A 108 -28.70 -15.62 4.94
N THR A 109 -27.92 -16.60 4.48
CA THR A 109 -26.58 -16.89 5.03
C THR A 109 -25.52 -16.10 4.28
N GLN A 110 -24.52 -15.59 4.99
CA GLN A 110 -23.36 -14.91 4.43
C GLN A 110 -22.07 -15.57 4.93
N GLU A 111 -21.02 -15.52 4.14
CA GLU A 111 -19.69 -15.91 4.61
C GLU A 111 -19.17 -14.90 5.65
N TYR A 112 -18.42 -15.38 6.66
CA TYR A 112 -17.93 -14.58 7.80
C TYR A 112 -19.00 -14.08 8.78
N GLU A 113 -20.27 -14.39 8.54
CA GLU A 113 -21.35 -14.09 9.48
C GLU A 113 -21.77 -15.37 10.20
N GLU A 114 -21.64 -15.37 11.53
CA GLU A 114 -22.00 -16.53 12.36
C GLU A 114 -23.50 -16.83 12.25
N PHE A 115 -24.34 -15.81 12.42
CA PHE A 115 -25.80 -15.96 12.39
C PHE A 115 -26.37 -15.44 11.06
N PRO A 116 -27.25 -16.19 10.38
CA PRO A 116 -27.92 -15.71 9.18
C PRO A 116 -28.84 -14.53 9.47
N ALA A 117 -29.21 -13.78 8.44
CA ALA A 117 -30.25 -12.75 8.52
C ALA A 117 -31.60 -13.31 8.09
N THR A 118 -32.59 -13.35 8.99
CA THR A 118 -33.98 -13.70 8.65
C THR A 118 -34.82 -12.44 8.51
N VAL A 119 -35.55 -12.33 7.40
CA VAL A 119 -36.34 -11.14 7.06
C VAL A 119 -37.71 -11.49 6.47
N PRO A 120 -38.75 -10.67 6.73
CA PRO A 120 -40.02 -10.76 6.00
C PRO A 120 -39.89 -10.22 4.58
N ILE A 121 -40.43 -10.94 3.61
CA ILE A 121 -40.47 -10.56 2.20
C ILE A 121 -41.91 -10.51 1.71
N SER A 122 -42.22 -9.52 0.86
CA SER A 122 -43.52 -9.31 0.21
C SER A 122 -43.34 -9.01 -1.28
N VAL A 123 -44.40 -9.21 -2.08
CA VAL A 123 -44.45 -8.88 -3.51
C VAL A 123 -45.37 -7.68 -3.71
N LYS A 124 -44.82 -6.53 -4.11
CA LYS A 124 -45.55 -5.26 -4.21
C LYS A 124 -45.28 -4.55 -5.55
N PRO A 125 -46.32 -4.21 -6.35
CA PRO A 125 -47.73 -4.58 -6.17
C PRO A 125 -47.98 -6.07 -6.38
N HIS A 126 -49.07 -6.62 -5.83
CA HIS A 126 -49.46 -8.03 -5.95
C HIS A 126 -50.02 -8.40 -7.34
N GLN A 127 -50.24 -7.41 -8.22
CA GLN A 127 -50.83 -7.60 -9.54
C GLN A 127 -49.76 -7.81 -10.62
N GLY A 128 -50.14 -8.50 -11.70
CA GLY A 128 -49.30 -8.71 -12.89
C GLY A 128 -48.26 -9.83 -12.73
N ALA A 129 -47.29 -9.87 -13.66
CA ALA A 129 -46.23 -10.88 -13.61
C ALA A 129 -45.27 -10.66 -12.42
N LEU A 130 -44.73 -11.75 -11.87
CA LEU A 130 -43.71 -11.69 -10.82
C LEU A 130 -42.36 -11.26 -11.41
N ASP A 131 -41.83 -10.15 -10.90
CA ASP A 131 -40.54 -9.61 -11.29
C ASP A 131 -39.72 -9.18 -10.04
N VAL A 132 -38.42 -8.94 -10.24
CA VAL A 132 -37.49 -8.64 -9.14
C VAL A 132 -37.77 -7.29 -8.47
N SER A 133 -38.28 -6.31 -9.22
CA SER A 133 -38.56 -4.97 -8.69
C SER A 133 -39.71 -4.99 -7.68
N LYS A 134 -40.59 -5.99 -7.77
CA LYS A 134 -41.70 -6.18 -6.83
C LYS A 134 -41.30 -6.83 -5.51
N ILE A 135 -40.14 -7.49 -5.43
CA ILE A 135 -39.73 -8.17 -4.20
C ILE A 135 -39.15 -7.15 -3.22
N HIS A 136 -39.82 -6.97 -2.08
CA HIS A 136 -39.42 -6.05 -1.04
C HIS A 136 -39.14 -6.81 0.27
N VAL A 137 -38.14 -6.34 1.01
CA VAL A 137 -37.74 -6.84 2.32
C VAL A 137 -38.18 -5.85 3.38
N ARG A 138 -38.78 -6.34 4.49
CA ARG A 138 -39.15 -5.47 5.61
C ARG A 138 -38.01 -5.35 6.61
N ILE A 139 -37.54 -4.13 6.86
CA ILE A 139 -36.45 -3.84 7.79
C ILE A 139 -36.81 -2.60 8.57
N SER A 140 -36.77 -2.71 9.90
CA SER A 140 -37.12 -1.59 10.80
C SER A 140 -38.47 -0.93 10.45
N GLY A 141 -39.44 -1.73 10.03
CA GLY A 141 -40.78 -1.27 9.65
C GLY A 141 -40.95 -0.89 8.17
N GLU A 142 -39.86 -0.55 7.48
CA GLU A 142 -39.87 -0.08 6.08
C GLU A 142 -39.72 -1.20 5.06
N TRP A 143 -40.24 -1.00 3.84
CA TRP A 143 -40.12 -1.94 2.73
C TRP A 143 -39.04 -1.49 1.74
N VAL A 144 -37.95 -2.24 1.67
CA VAL A 144 -36.80 -1.93 0.82
C VAL A 144 -36.72 -2.92 -0.35
N PRO A 145 -36.49 -2.48 -1.60
CA PRO A 145 -36.29 -3.40 -2.73
C PRO A 145 -35.18 -4.41 -2.46
N ILE A 146 -35.42 -5.69 -2.78
CA ILE A 146 -34.50 -6.80 -2.46
C ILE A 146 -33.08 -6.57 -3.01
N ARG A 147 -32.97 -5.96 -4.20
CA ARG A 147 -31.70 -5.70 -4.86
C ARG A 147 -30.85 -4.71 -4.04
N GLN A 148 -31.46 -3.60 -3.63
CA GLN A 148 -30.81 -2.57 -2.85
C GLN A 148 -30.41 -3.10 -1.46
N TRP A 149 -31.30 -3.87 -0.83
CA TRP A 149 -30.99 -4.48 0.46
C TRP A 149 -29.81 -5.46 0.39
N LEU A 150 -29.77 -6.35 -0.62
CA LEU A 150 -28.68 -7.31 -0.80
C LEU A 150 -27.33 -6.62 -0.98
N VAL A 151 -27.28 -5.56 -1.80
CA VAL A 151 -26.06 -4.75 -2.03
C VAL A 151 -25.59 -4.13 -0.71
N ASN A 152 -26.49 -3.43 -0.01
CA ASN A 152 -26.19 -2.79 1.27
C ASN A 152 -25.68 -3.81 2.31
N LEU A 153 -26.24 -5.02 2.32
CA LEU A 153 -25.83 -6.09 3.22
C LEU A 153 -24.50 -6.73 2.81
N ALA A 154 -24.14 -6.73 1.52
CA ALA A 154 -22.87 -7.24 1.01
C ALA A 154 -21.70 -6.30 1.32
N GLU A 155 -21.89 -5.01 1.06
CA GLU A 155 -20.90 -3.96 1.30
C GLU A 155 -20.57 -3.82 2.78
N LYS A 156 -21.57 -4.10 3.64
CA LYS A 156 -21.42 -4.15 5.10
C LYS A 156 -21.07 -5.54 5.63
N SER A 157 -20.59 -6.47 4.81
CA SER A 157 -20.24 -7.82 5.30
C SER A 157 -18.85 -7.85 5.92
N LYS A 158 -18.68 -8.68 6.96
CA LYS A 158 -17.36 -8.95 7.57
C LYS A 158 -16.30 -9.39 6.58
N ALA A 159 -16.71 -10.12 5.55
CA ALA A 159 -15.83 -10.56 4.49
C ALA A 159 -15.11 -9.41 3.76
N MET A 160 -15.67 -8.20 3.69
CA MET A 160 -15.05 -7.07 2.98
C MET A 160 -13.94 -6.38 3.76
N TRP A 161 -13.95 -6.43 5.09
CA TRP A 161 -12.95 -5.77 5.93
C TRP A 161 -12.02 -6.72 6.68
N GLU A 162 -12.41 -7.99 6.86
CA GLU A 162 -11.55 -9.00 7.50
C GLU A 162 -10.64 -9.73 6.51
N ARG A 163 -10.99 -9.76 5.23
CA ARG A 163 -10.16 -10.38 4.20
C ARG A 163 -9.05 -9.45 3.74
N THR A 164 -7.91 -10.04 3.37
CA THR A 164 -6.88 -9.32 2.63
C THR A 164 -7.38 -9.02 1.20
N PRO A 165 -6.86 -7.97 0.54
CA PRO A 165 -7.21 -7.67 -0.85
C PRO A 165 -7.04 -8.87 -1.81
N GLU A 166 -6.00 -9.68 -1.62
CA GLU A 166 -5.75 -10.87 -2.44
C GLU A 166 -6.84 -11.93 -2.24
N SER A 167 -7.31 -12.10 -1.00
CA SER A 167 -8.41 -13.01 -0.69
C SER A 167 -9.73 -12.51 -1.30
N ILE A 168 -10.00 -11.20 -1.23
CA ILE A 168 -11.17 -10.57 -1.86
C ILE A 168 -11.17 -10.84 -3.37
N GLN A 169 -10.04 -10.61 -4.02
CA GLN A 169 -9.84 -10.86 -5.44
C GLN A 169 -10.00 -12.35 -5.78
N TYR A 170 -9.41 -13.25 -4.99
CA TYR A 170 -9.52 -14.69 -5.18
C TYR A 170 -10.98 -15.16 -5.19
N PHE A 171 -11.78 -14.73 -4.21
CA PHE A 171 -13.18 -15.14 -4.13
C PHE A 171 -14.06 -14.53 -5.22
N TRP A 172 -13.79 -13.28 -5.60
CA TRP A 172 -14.43 -12.66 -6.75
C TRP A 172 -14.14 -13.45 -8.03
N ASN A 173 -12.86 -13.71 -8.34
CA ASN A 173 -12.44 -14.49 -9.50
C ASN A 173 -13.03 -15.91 -9.50
N LYS A 174 -12.96 -16.62 -8.37
CA LYS A 174 -13.45 -18.00 -8.21
C LYS A 174 -14.95 -18.12 -8.49
N ARG A 175 -15.74 -17.11 -8.11
CA ARG A 175 -17.21 -17.16 -8.15
C ARG A 175 -17.80 -16.50 -9.39
N ASN A 176 -17.29 -15.33 -9.77
CA ASN A 176 -17.75 -14.62 -10.97
C ASN A 176 -17.25 -15.31 -12.24
N LYS A 177 -16.07 -15.96 -12.19
CA LYS A 177 -15.37 -16.56 -13.35
C LYS A 177 -15.15 -15.61 -14.53
N ARG A 178 -15.45 -14.32 -14.37
CA ARG A 178 -15.19 -13.29 -15.36
C ARG A 178 -13.74 -12.87 -15.25
N SER A 179 -13.06 -12.86 -16.39
CA SER A 179 -11.87 -12.04 -16.55
C SER A 179 -12.30 -10.61 -16.85
N PHE A 180 -11.55 -9.67 -16.32
CA PHE A 180 -11.64 -8.28 -16.73
C PHE A 180 -10.63 -8.07 -17.85
N ASP A 181 -11.09 -7.66 -19.03
CA ASP A 181 -10.21 -7.38 -20.16
C ASP A 181 -9.51 -6.03 -19.93
N LEU A 182 -8.26 -6.10 -19.46
CA LEU A 182 -7.40 -4.94 -19.20
C LEU A 182 -7.36 -4.01 -20.42
N TRP A 183 -7.45 -4.55 -21.63
CA TRP A 183 -7.34 -3.79 -22.87
C TRP A 183 -8.58 -3.00 -23.27
N ARG A 184 -9.73 -3.29 -22.64
CA ARG A 184 -10.94 -2.47 -22.79
C ARG A 184 -10.91 -1.20 -21.96
N LEU A 185 -9.96 -1.06 -21.04
CA LEU A 185 -9.78 0.19 -20.30
C LEU A 185 -9.12 1.25 -21.17
N PRO A 186 -9.48 2.54 -20.98
CA PRO A 186 -8.66 3.67 -21.42
C PRO A 186 -7.19 3.53 -20.98
N ALA A 187 -6.27 4.05 -21.78
CA ALA A 187 -4.83 3.92 -21.55
C ALA A 187 -4.39 4.47 -20.18
N GLU A 188 -5.04 5.54 -19.72
CA GLU A 188 -4.80 6.18 -18.43
C GLU A 188 -5.11 5.22 -17.28
N LEU A 189 -6.25 4.52 -17.35
CA LEU A 189 -6.64 3.54 -16.34
C LEU A 189 -5.74 2.30 -16.37
N ARG A 190 -5.34 1.84 -17.57
CA ARG A 190 -4.35 0.76 -17.69
C ARG A 190 -3.04 1.14 -17.02
N ARG A 191 -2.52 2.35 -17.27
CA ARG A 191 -1.27 2.85 -16.66
C ARG A 191 -1.37 2.88 -15.13
N ILE A 192 -2.49 3.31 -14.57
CA ILE A 192 -2.71 3.31 -13.11
C ILE A 192 -2.70 1.87 -12.56
N VAL A 193 -3.42 0.94 -13.20
CA VAL A 193 -3.44 -0.47 -12.79
C VAL A 193 -2.05 -1.08 -12.87
N LEU A 194 -1.30 -0.82 -13.95
CA LEU A 194 0.06 -1.33 -14.14
C LEU A 194 1.03 -0.74 -13.12
N GLN A 195 0.93 0.56 -12.83
CA GLN A 195 1.73 1.20 -11.78
C GLN A 195 1.51 0.52 -10.43
N TYR A 196 0.24 0.32 -10.03
CA TYR A 196 -0.07 -0.35 -8.77
C TYR A 196 0.36 -1.82 -8.76
N ALA A 197 0.23 -2.51 -9.90
CA ALA A 197 0.63 -3.90 -10.01
C ALA A 197 2.15 -4.08 -9.96
N ILE A 198 2.93 -3.12 -10.48
CA ILE A 198 4.40 -3.11 -10.41
C ILE A 198 4.87 -2.67 -9.04
N ALA A 199 4.34 -1.56 -8.52
CA ALA A 199 4.76 -0.94 -7.27
C ALA A 199 3.53 -0.65 -6.39
N PRO A 200 3.04 -1.65 -5.62
CA PRO A 200 1.81 -1.52 -4.83
C PRO A 200 1.84 -0.37 -3.83
N GLU A 201 3.01 -0.05 -3.30
CA GLU A 201 3.22 1.05 -2.33
C GLU A 201 3.55 2.39 -3.01
N GLY A 202 3.60 2.42 -4.35
CA GLY A 202 3.96 3.62 -5.11
C GLY A 202 5.46 3.94 -5.12
N GLU A 203 6.29 3.03 -4.61
CA GLU A 203 7.74 3.18 -4.48
C GLU A 203 8.45 1.97 -5.11
N ILE A 204 9.64 2.22 -5.68
CA ILE A 204 10.56 1.19 -6.17
C ILE A 204 11.99 1.56 -5.73
N TYR A 205 12.89 0.57 -5.68
CA TYR A 205 14.25 0.73 -5.15
C TYR A 205 15.27 0.33 -6.20
N PRO A 206 15.54 1.18 -7.22
CA PRO A 206 16.33 0.78 -8.36
C PRO A 206 17.73 0.35 -7.97
N LEU A 207 18.25 -0.65 -8.69
CA LEU A 207 19.62 -1.14 -8.53
C LEU A 207 20.33 -1.18 -9.88
N SER A 208 21.61 -0.85 -9.86
CA SER A 208 22.50 -1.05 -11.01
C SER A 208 23.06 -2.47 -11.01
N GLU A 209 23.32 -3.03 -12.19
CA GLU A 209 23.99 -4.34 -12.32
C GLU A 209 25.35 -4.39 -11.60
N LEU A 210 26.07 -3.26 -11.57
CA LEU A 210 27.40 -3.15 -10.95
C LEU A 210 27.39 -3.31 -9.42
N THR A 211 26.22 -3.12 -8.79
CA THR A 211 26.06 -3.29 -7.34
C THR A 211 26.33 -4.72 -6.90
N LYS A 212 26.21 -5.68 -7.83
CA LYS A 212 26.50 -7.11 -7.59
C LYS A 212 27.99 -7.42 -7.63
N THR A 213 28.78 -6.63 -8.36
CA THR A 213 30.14 -7.01 -8.76
C THR A 213 31.24 -6.13 -8.17
N CYS A 214 30.92 -4.94 -7.64
CA CYS A 214 31.93 -3.97 -7.21
C CYS A 214 31.91 -3.70 -5.69
N PRO A 215 32.76 -4.37 -4.90
CA PRO A 215 32.63 -4.40 -3.44
C PRO A 215 33.26 -3.23 -2.67
N CYS A 216 34.13 -2.39 -3.27
CA CYS A 216 34.76 -1.29 -2.52
C CYS A 216 35.21 -0.09 -3.36
N THR A 217 35.43 -0.25 -4.67
CA THR A 217 35.99 0.81 -5.51
C THR A 217 34.93 1.36 -6.44
N TRP A 218 35.02 2.65 -6.74
CA TRP A 218 34.16 3.25 -7.74
C TRP A 218 34.44 2.64 -9.10
N PRO A 219 33.44 2.08 -9.79
CA PRO A 219 33.65 1.62 -11.14
C PRO A 219 34.04 2.81 -12.03
N PRO A 220 34.95 2.64 -12.99
CA PRO A 220 35.26 3.67 -13.97
C PRO A 220 33.98 4.19 -14.64
N VAL A 221 33.96 5.48 -15.00
CA VAL A 221 32.80 6.13 -15.66
C VAL A 221 32.25 5.31 -16.85
N PRO A 222 33.07 4.76 -17.76
CA PRO A 222 32.55 3.96 -18.88
C PRO A 222 31.81 2.68 -18.45
N GLN A 223 32.18 2.09 -17.31
CA GLN A 223 31.44 0.95 -16.76
C GLN A 223 30.10 1.42 -16.17
N CYS A 224 30.09 2.54 -15.45
CA CYS A 224 28.85 3.12 -14.93
C CYS A 224 27.86 3.44 -16.06
N GLU A 225 28.34 4.02 -17.16
CA GLU A 225 27.52 4.38 -18.32
C GLU A 225 26.96 3.15 -19.03
N SER A 226 27.68 2.03 -19.06
CA SER A 226 27.22 0.79 -19.70
C SER A 226 26.34 -0.10 -18.81
N ALA A 227 26.25 0.20 -17.51
CA ALA A 227 25.49 -0.58 -16.56
C ALA A 227 23.97 -0.39 -16.72
N CYS A 228 23.21 -1.49 -16.74
CA CYS A 228 21.75 -1.45 -16.72
C CYS A 228 21.21 -1.15 -15.31
N ILE A 229 20.13 -0.37 -15.24
CA ILE A 229 19.32 -0.20 -14.01
C ILE A 229 18.07 -1.07 -14.09
N PHE A 230 17.80 -1.79 -13.00
CA PHE A 230 16.58 -2.56 -12.81
C PHE A 230 15.64 -1.83 -11.84
N MET A 231 14.32 -2.07 -11.96
CA MET A 231 13.31 -1.43 -11.10
C MET A 231 13.53 -1.68 -9.61
N GLY A 232 14.30 -2.71 -9.25
CA GLY A 232 14.82 -2.84 -7.91
C GLY A 232 14.57 -4.18 -7.26
N VAL A 233 14.72 -4.17 -5.94
CA VAL A 233 14.54 -5.32 -5.07
C VAL A 233 13.45 -5.06 -4.04
N GLY A 234 12.81 -6.14 -3.58
CA GLY A 234 12.00 -6.13 -2.38
C GLY A 234 12.78 -6.72 -1.22
N TYR A 235 12.57 -6.19 -0.02
CA TYR A 235 13.15 -6.70 1.21
C TYR A 235 12.08 -6.83 2.30
N THR A 236 12.15 -7.90 3.09
CA THR A 236 11.35 -8.02 4.30
C THR A 236 12.14 -7.41 5.46
N GLY A 237 11.67 -6.30 6.04
CA GLY A 237 12.29 -5.72 7.23
C GLY A 237 12.43 -6.74 8.37
N GLY A 238 13.55 -6.69 9.08
CA GLY A 238 13.87 -7.56 10.21
C GLY A 238 15.31 -7.39 10.67
N ARG A 239 15.54 -7.46 12.00
CA ARG A 239 16.86 -7.22 12.63
C ARG A 239 17.94 -8.27 12.29
N THR A 240 17.58 -9.41 11.69
CA THR A 240 18.46 -10.59 11.57
C THR A 240 18.96 -10.85 10.15
N GLY A 241 19.16 -9.78 9.37
CA GLY A 241 19.71 -9.88 8.01
C GLY A 241 18.65 -9.94 6.92
N HIS A 242 18.96 -9.27 5.81
CA HIS A 242 18.06 -9.04 4.70
C HIS A 242 17.92 -10.30 3.84
N LYS A 243 16.68 -10.75 3.65
CA LYS A 243 16.35 -11.66 2.55
C LYS A 243 15.78 -10.83 1.43
N LEU A 244 16.53 -10.74 0.34
CA LEU A 244 15.94 -10.32 -0.92
C LEU A 244 14.83 -11.31 -1.25
N MET A 245 13.68 -10.80 -1.67
CA MET A 245 12.51 -11.65 -1.92
C MET A 245 12.71 -12.66 -3.07
N ASN A 246 13.81 -12.58 -3.84
CA ASN A 246 14.15 -13.55 -4.87
C ASN A 246 14.81 -14.85 -4.32
N GLY A 247 15.04 -14.95 -3.00
CA GLY A 247 15.59 -16.16 -2.38
C GLY A 247 17.10 -16.34 -2.56
N GLU A 248 17.74 -15.50 -3.37
CA GLU A 248 19.19 -15.36 -3.37
C GLU A 248 19.55 -14.53 -2.15
N TYR A 249 20.29 -15.13 -1.21
CA TYR A 249 21.18 -14.34 -0.36
C TYR A 249 22.25 -13.79 -1.28
N ALA A 250 21.89 -12.80 -2.10
CA ALA A 250 22.89 -12.10 -2.84
C ALA A 250 23.83 -11.57 -1.77
N THR A 251 25.08 -12.02 -1.85
CA THR A 251 26.23 -11.50 -1.14
C THR A 251 26.47 -10.07 -1.63
N TYR A 252 25.48 -9.19 -1.49
CA TYR A 252 25.72 -7.77 -1.42
C TYR A 252 26.56 -7.62 -0.17
N ARG A 253 27.88 -7.50 -0.35
CA ARG A 253 28.83 -7.32 0.76
C ARG A 253 28.62 -5.99 1.48
N TYR A 254 27.81 -5.11 0.90
CA TYR A 254 27.31 -3.93 1.57
C TYR A 254 26.12 -4.30 2.44
N GLU A 255 26.20 -3.99 3.72
CA GLU A 255 25.02 -3.77 4.54
C GLU A 255 24.25 -2.61 3.90
N ILE A 256 23.34 -2.93 2.99
CA ILE A 256 22.32 -1.98 2.58
C ILE A 256 21.61 -1.64 3.88
N SER A 257 21.90 -0.48 4.45
CA SER A 257 21.22 0.01 5.63
C SER A 257 19.75 0.13 5.24
N THR A 258 18.96 -0.89 5.55
CA THR A 258 17.52 -0.87 5.29
C THR A 258 16.85 -0.11 6.40
N GLU A 259 15.87 0.70 6.04
CA GLU A 259 15.03 1.36 7.03
C GLU A 259 14.35 0.31 7.93
N VAL A 260 14.33 0.55 9.25
CA VAL A 260 13.92 -0.46 10.24
C VAL A 260 12.44 -0.86 10.08
N HIS A 261 11.62 -0.11 9.33
CA HIS A 261 10.15 -0.20 9.43
C HIS A 261 9.37 -0.49 8.15
N ALA A 262 9.97 -0.51 6.96
CA ALA A 262 9.22 -0.77 5.72
C ALA A 262 9.50 -2.17 5.15
N ARG A 263 8.46 -3.01 5.08
CA ARG A 263 8.49 -4.16 4.17
C ARG A 263 8.35 -3.60 2.76
N VAL A 264 9.41 -3.70 1.97
CA VAL A 264 9.37 -3.26 0.57
C VAL A 264 9.03 -4.44 -0.32
N TYR A 265 7.96 -4.30 -1.10
CA TYR A 265 7.55 -5.32 -2.06
C TYR A 265 8.45 -5.32 -3.30
N LEU A 266 8.80 -6.51 -3.79
CA LEU A 266 9.53 -6.65 -5.04
C LEU A 266 8.66 -6.15 -6.21
N PRO A 267 9.21 -5.37 -7.15
CA PRO A 267 8.47 -5.02 -8.35
C PRO A 267 7.99 -6.27 -9.10
N ASN A 268 6.71 -6.31 -9.49
CA ASN A 268 6.15 -7.46 -10.21
C ASN A 268 6.58 -7.48 -11.69
N THR A 269 7.80 -7.93 -11.96
CA THR A 269 8.38 -7.98 -13.31
C THR A 269 7.78 -9.06 -14.21
N ASN A 270 6.95 -9.96 -13.68
CA ASN A 270 6.24 -10.96 -14.50
C ASN A 270 5.32 -10.31 -15.55
N LEU A 271 4.83 -9.10 -15.28
CA LEU A 271 4.05 -8.31 -16.25
C LEU A 271 4.83 -8.00 -17.52
N LEU A 272 6.17 -7.89 -17.41
CA LEU A 272 7.06 -7.61 -18.54
C LEU A 272 7.23 -8.81 -19.48
N LEU A 273 6.81 -10.01 -19.05
CA LEU A 273 6.94 -11.26 -19.80
C LEU A 273 5.66 -11.66 -20.53
N ALA A 274 4.52 -11.02 -20.24
CA ALA A 274 3.22 -11.47 -20.72
C ALA A 274 2.94 -11.13 -22.20
N SER A 275 3.31 -9.93 -22.69
CA SER A 275 3.27 -9.60 -24.12
C SER A 275 4.18 -8.41 -24.45
N LYS A 276 4.58 -8.23 -25.72
CA LYS A 276 5.44 -7.10 -26.14
C LYS A 276 4.80 -5.74 -25.86
N TRP A 277 3.49 -5.62 -26.09
CA TRP A 277 2.78 -4.36 -25.87
C TRP A 277 2.57 -4.07 -24.39
N LEU A 278 2.17 -5.08 -23.60
CA LEU A 278 2.05 -4.96 -22.15
C LEU A 278 3.40 -4.63 -21.50
N LYS A 279 4.49 -5.22 -22.00
CA LYS A 279 5.84 -4.90 -21.56
C LYS A 279 6.13 -3.40 -21.71
N GLN A 280 5.76 -2.77 -22.83
CA GLN A 280 6.02 -1.35 -23.03
C GLN A 280 5.20 -0.47 -22.10
N GLU A 281 3.87 -0.70 -21.99
CA GLU A 281 3.02 0.08 -21.05
C GLU A 281 3.43 -0.14 -19.59
N ALA A 282 3.83 -1.36 -19.24
CA ALA A 282 4.31 -1.69 -17.90
C ALA A 282 5.65 -1.02 -17.60
N LEU A 283 6.60 -1.02 -18.53
CA LEU A 283 7.87 -0.29 -18.38
C LEU A 283 7.62 1.21 -18.19
N GLU A 284 6.76 1.80 -19.00
CA GLU A 284 6.40 3.22 -18.87
C GLU A 284 5.74 3.50 -17.52
N ALA A 285 4.76 2.69 -17.11
CA ALA A 285 4.08 2.84 -15.83
C ALA A 285 5.05 2.69 -14.65
N GLY A 286 5.92 1.69 -14.68
CA GLY A 286 6.87 1.39 -13.61
C GLY A 286 8.03 2.40 -13.52
N TRP A 287 8.45 3.00 -14.64
CA TRP A 287 9.53 4.00 -14.64
C TRP A 287 9.06 5.44 -14.53
N ASN A 288 7.83 5.79 -14.91
CA ASN A 288 7.34 7.18 -14.78
C ASN A 288 6.44 7.38 -13.55
N GLY A 289 5.73 6.34 -13.10
CA GLY A 289 4.74 6.44 -12.05
C GLY A 289 5.34 6.49 -10.64
N PRO A 290 5.97 5.40 -10.15
CA PRO A 290 6.49 5.30 -8.79
C PRO A 290 7.61 6.29 -8.46
N VAL A 291 7.78 6.54 -7.16
CA VAL A 291 8.96 7.21 -6.60
C VAL A 291 10.12 6.21 -6.57
N LYS A 292 11.32 6.66 -6.97
CA LYS A 292 12.53 5.84 -6.95
C LYS A 292 13.29 6.18 -5.68
N CYS A 293 13.33 5.24 -4.76
CA CYS A 293 13.93 5.42 -3.44
C CYS A 293 15.37 4.92 -3.48
N PHE A 294 16.32 5.83 -3.22
CA PHE A 294 17.74 5.53 -3.11
C PHE A 294 18.14 5.59 -1.64
N VAL A 295 18.35 4.41 -1.07
CA VAL A 295 18.78 4.21 0.32
C VAL A 295 20.29 4.32 0.50
N ASP A 296 21.03 4.27 -0.60
CA ASP A 296 22.48 4.31 -0.65
C ASP A 296 22.93 5.29 -1.73
N ASN A 297 23.96 6.08 -1.41
CA ASN A 297 24.46 7.11 -2.29
C ASN A 297 25.19 6.54 -3.51
N GLN A 298 25.79 5.34 -3.40
CA GLN A 298 26.44 4.70 -4.54
C GLN A 298 25.41 4.27 -5.58
N ASN A 299 24.32 3.64 -5.13
CA ASN A 299 23.21 3.27 -5.99
C ASN A 299 22.59 4.47 -6.72
N PHE A 300 22.44 5.61 -6.04
CA PHE A 300 21.98 6.84 -6.67
C PHE A 300 22.93 7.29 -7.78
N VAL A 301 24.24 7.35 -7.52
CA VAL A 301 25.22 7.80 -8.50
C VAL A 301 25.32 6.83 -9.68
N LEU A 302 25.29 5.52 -9.43
CA LEU A 302 25.24 4.52 -10.49
C LEU A 302 23.99 4.69 -11.36
N ALA A 303 22.85 5.01 -10.75
CA ALA A 303 21.63 5.31 -11.49
C ALA A 303 21.72 6.61 -12.31
N MET A 304 22.36 7.64 -11.76
CA MET A 304 22.63 8.90 -12.46
C MET A 304 23.56 8.71 -13.66
N CYS A 305 24.57 7.85 -13.53
CA CYS A 305 25.59 7.62 -14.55
C CYS A 305 25.14 6.65 -15.64
N SER A 306 24.18 5.76 -15.38
CA SER A 306 23.72 4.77 -16.36
C SER A 306 23.24 5.44 -17.66
N ARG A 307 23.70 4.88 -18.79
CA ARG A 307 23.37 5.29 -20.14
C ARG A 307 22.89 4.13 -21.01
N VAL A 308 22.41 3.04 -20.40
CA VAL A 308 21.94 1.87 -21.15
C VAL A 308 20.65 1.31 -20.56
N GLY A 309 19.80 0.78 -21.43
CA GLY A 309 18.64 -0.03 -21.06
C GLY A 309 17.31 0.67 -21.22
N ALA A 310 16.23 -0.06 -20.93
CA ALA A 310 14.86 0.42 -21.11
C ALA A 310 14.55 1.68 -20.29
N ALA A 311 15.24 1.86 -19.16
CA ALA A 311 15.08 2.98 -18.26
C ALA A 311 15.32 4.34 -18.96
N GLN A 312 16.28 4.42 -19.90
CA GLN A 312 16.63 5.69 -20.56
C GLN A 312 15.51 6.33 -21.39
N GLN A 313 14.55 5.52 -21.85
CA GLN A 313 13.42 6.02 -22.64
C GLN A 313 12.39 6.74 -21.77
N PHE A 314 12.55 6.69 -20.44
CA PHE A 314 11.60 7.17 -19.46
C PHE A 314 12.26 8.17 -18.50
N ASN A 315 11.43 8.95 -17.79
CA ASN A 315 11.93 9.89 -16.79
C ASN A 315 12.18 9.17 -15.46
N VAL A 316 13.20 8.30 -15.44
CA VAL A 316 13.57 7.46 -14.28
C VAL A 316 13.81 8.31 -13.05
N LEU A 317 14.53 9.42 -13.23
CA LEU A 317 14.89 10.37 -12.17
C LEU A 317 13.84 11.48 -12.00
N GLY A 318 12.68 11.35 -12.62
CA GLY A 318 11.61 12.34 -12.55
C GLY A 318 11.01 12.48 -11.16
N ARG A 319 10.98 11.39 -10.40
CA ARG A 319 10.41 11.32 -9.04
C ARG A 319 11.32 10.47 -8.17
N ILE A 320 12.15 11.10 -7.36
CA ILE A 320 13.15 10.39 -6.54
C ILE A 320 13.02 10.76 -5.07
N GLU A 321 13.36 9.81 -4.20
CA GLU A 321 13.57 10.03 -2.78
C GLU A 321 14.98 9.58 -2.42
N LEU A 322 15.74 10.45 -1.77
CA LEU A 322 17.08 10.17 -1.25
C LEU A 322 16.95 9.95 0.25
N SER A 323 17.18 8.72 0.70
CA SER A 323 17.08 8.30 2.10
C SER A 323 18.41 7.69 2.53
N PHE A 324 19.48 8.48 2.55
CA PHE A 324 20.78 8.02 3.02
C PHE A 324 20.86 8.06 4.55
N THR A 325 21.78 7.29 5.14
CA THR A 325 22.20 7.50 6.53
C THR A 325 22.91 8.84 6.68
N MET A 326 23.13 9.31 7.92
CA MET A 326 23.85 10.57 8.14
C MET A 326 25.26 10.51 7.56
N GLY A 327 26.02 9.44 7.84
CA GLY A 327 27.32 9.23 7.21
C GLY A 327 27.26 9.10 5.69
N GLY A 328 26.19 8.48 5.17
CA GLY A 328 25.93 8.39 3.74
C GLY A 328 25.75 9.75 3.07
N TRP A 329 25.05 10.69 3.74
CA TRP A 329 24.91 12.07 3.28
C TRP A 329 26.23 12.84 3.33
N LEU A 330 26.98 12.77 4.44
CA LEU A 330 28.27 13.44 4.58
C LEU A 330 29.26 12.99 3.50
N ARG A 331 29.43 11.66 3.34
CA ARG A 331 30.28 11.08 2.30
C ARG A 331 29.81 11.48 0.90
N PHE A 332 28.50 11.53 0.66
CA PHE A 332 27.95 11.99 -0.62
C PHE A 332 28.27 13.47 -0.90
N LEU A 333 28.34 14.31 0.13
CA LEU A 333 28.68 15.73 0.04
C LEU A 333 30.19 16.00 0.10
N GLY A 334 31.00 14.94 0.18
CA GLY A 334 32.46 15.00 0.26
C GLY A 334 32.96 15.49 1.62
N ILE A 335 32.17 15.36 2.67
CA ILE A 335 32.60 15.66 4.04
C ILE A 335 33.18 14.37 4.60
N ASP A 336 34.49 14.38 4.82
CA ASP A 336 35.18 13.26 5.46
C ASP A 336 35.25 13.50 6.96
N THR A 337 35.15 12.41 7.71
CA THR A 337 35.13 12.40 9.17
C THR A 337 36.18 11.42 9.67
N PRO A 338 37.48 11.70 9.46
CA PRO A 338 38.51 10.85 10.02
C PRO A 338 38.42 10.90 11.55
N PHE A 339 38.71 9.77 12.19
CA PHE A 339 38.85 9.72 13.64
C PHE A 339 39.84 10.80 14.11
N ASP A 340 39.42 11.60 15.10
CA ASP A 340 40.21 12.64 15.77
C ASP A 340 40.73 13.80 14.91
N LEU A 341 40.16 14.02 13.71
CA LEU A 341 40.49 15.17 12.87
C LEU A 341 39.29 16.11 12.68
N PRO A 342 39.53 17.42 12.51
CA PRO A 342 38.50 18.36 12.10
C PRO A 342 37.79 17.91 10.82
N LEU A 343 36.51 18.26 10.73
CA LEU A 343 35.73 18.05 9.51
C LEU A 343 36.41 18.76 8.35
N HIS A 344 36.64 18.03 7.26
CA HIS A 344 37.20 18.62 6.05
C HIS A 344 36.42 18.16 4.83
N GLN A 345 36.30 19.05 3.86
CA GLN A 345 35.61 18.76 2.61
C GLN A 345 36.61 18.31 1.55
N VAL A 346 36.53 17.05 1.15
CA VAL A 346 37.27 16.46 0.04
C VAL A 346 36.50 16.71 -1.26
N ILE A 347 36.74 17.88 -1.88
CA ILE A 347 36.02 18.32 -3.10
C ILE A 347 36.09 17.27 -4.23
N THR A 348 37.21 16.56 -4.36
CA THR A 348 37.42 15.54 -5.39
C THR A 348 36.53 14.30 -5.21
N GLU A 349 36.00 14.08 -4.02
CA GLU A 349 35.11 12.96 -3.70
C GLU A 349 33.65 13.37 -3.57
N ALA A 350 33.37 14.69 -3.56
CA ALA A 350 32.03 15.23 -3.43
C ALA A 350 31.15 14.85 -4.63
N ARG A 351 30.02 14.22 -4.34
CA ARG A 351 29.01 13.79 -5.32
C ARG A 351 27.76 14.66 -5.30
N GLY A 352 27.70 15.65 -4.41
CA GLY A 352 26.72 16.74 -4.42
C GLY A 352 26.44 17.31 -5.83
N PRO A 353 27.45 17.53 -6.70
CA PRO A 353 27.23 18.00 -8.07
C PRO A 353 26.31 17.12 -8.93
N TYR A 354 26.09 15.84 -8.62
CA TYR A 354 25.09 15.03 -9.33
C TYR A 354 23.66 15.53 -9.08
N LEU A 355 23.38 16.13 -7.93
CA LEU A 355 22.07 16.73 -7.67
C LEU A 355 21.84 17.95 -8.57
N ALA A 356 22.89 18.69 -8.93
CA ALA A 356 22.81 19.80 -9.87
C ALA A 356 22.44 19.38 -11.31
N GLN A 357 22.58 18.09 -11.64
CA GLN A 357 22.26 17.53 -12.95
C GLN A 357 20.78 17.09 -13.06
N LEU A 358 20.00 17.20 -11.99
CA LEU A 358 18.60 16.75 -11.90
C LEU A 358 17.60 17.73 -12.56
N ALA A 359 17.93 18.28 -13.72
CA ALA A 359 17.12 19.28 -14.41
C ALA A 359 15.70 18.78 -14.80
N ASN A 360 15.55 17.47 -15.03
CA ASN A 360 14.27 16.85 -15.41
C ASN A 360 13.49 16.27 -14.22
N THR A 361 13.97 16.47 -12.99
CA THR A 361 13.32 15.96 -11.79
C THR A 361 12.10 16.80 -11.45
N THR A 362 10.92 16.19 -11.61
CA THR A 362 9.63 16.80 -11.26
C THR A 362 9.37 16.82 -9.76
N ARG A 363 10.04 15.94 -8.99
CA ARG A 363 9.93 15.84 -7.53
C ARG A 363 11.18 15.19 -6.94
N LEU A 364 11.83 15.90 -6.02
CA LEU A 364 12.86 15.37 -5.14
C LEU A 364 12.32 15.34 -3.70
N SER A 365 12.40 14.19 -3.04
CA SER A 365 12.28 14.10 -1.58
C SER A 365 13.66 13.85 -0.98
N ILE A 366 14.02 14.60 0.06
CA ILE A 366 15.16 14.28 0.93
C ILE A 366 14.56 13.75 2.23
N ARG A 367 14.76 12.46 2.48
CA ARG A 367 14.23 11.77 3.66
C ARG A 367 15.33 11.59 4.69
N PHE A 368 15.11 12.17 5.86
CA PHE A 368 15.97 11.92 7.02
C PHE A 368 15.48 10.71 7.78
N ARG A 369 16.35 9.71 7.93
CA ARG A 369 16.03 8.44 8.57
C ARG A 369 15.81 8.57 10.07
N ASP A 370 15.27 7.52 10.67
CA ASP A 370 15.03 7.49 12.11
C ASP A 370 16.37 7.51 12.87
N PRO A 371 16.51 8.20 14.01
CA PRO A 371 17.73 8.13 14.80
C PRO A 371 18.19 6.73 15.16
N ASP A 372 17.30 5.74 15.23
CA ASP A 372 17.65 4.34 15.55
C ASP A 372 18.40 3.63 14.40
N ASP A 373 18.29 4.12 13.16
CA ASP A 373 18.89 3.49 11.96
C ASP A 373 19.68 4.43 11.04
N GLY A 374 19.40 5.71 11.11
CA GLY A 374 20.05 6.77 10.36
C GLY A 374 21.39 7.22 10.95
N TRP A 375 21.70 6.84 12.20
CA TRP A 375 22.92 7.25 12.90
C TRP A 375 24.19 6.58 12.39
N ALA A 376 24.09 5.53 11.57
CA ALA A 376 25.26 4.82 11.06
C ALA A 376 26.24 5.75 10.32
N ASP A 377 27.55 5.47 10.51
CA ASP A 377 28.68 6.23 9.95
C ASP A 377 28.66 7.72 10.34
N HIS A 378 28.17 8.06 11.53
CA HIS A 378 28.24 9.44 12.00
C HIS A 378 29.69 9.91 12.23
N PRO A 379 29.95 11.23 12.19
CA PRO A 379 31.31 11.77 12.28
C PRO A 379 32.14 11.34 13.49
N TRP A 380 31.48 11.03 14.61
CA TRP A 380 32.13 10.90 15.92
C TRP A 380 32.61 9.47 16.26
N GLY A 381 32.73 8.60 15.25
CA GLY A 381 33.27 7.25 15.39
C GLY A 381 32.33 6.23 16.04
N GLN A 382 32.63 4.94 15.89
CA GLN A 382 31.76 3.84 16.36
C GLN A 382 31.86 3.56 17.87
N GLU A 383 32.88 4.08 18.55
CA GLU A 383 33.21 3.69 19.92
C GLU A 383 32.35 4.36 20.99
N THR A 384 31.74 5.51 20.68
CA THR A 384 30.87 6.20 21.63
C THR A 384 29.41 6.02 21.23
N GLN A 385 28.56 5.58 22.16
CA GLN A 385 27.09 5.62 22.00
C GLN A 385 26.55 7.06 21.91
N LYS A 386 27.41 8.06 21.70
CA LYS A 386 27.08 9.47 21.56
C LYS A 386 26.75 9.72 20.10
N THR A 387 25.48 9.64 19.76
CA THR A 387 24.98 10.19 18.50
C THR A 387 24.89 11.70 18.68
N ALA A 388 25.44 12.51 17.76
CA ALA A 388 25.13 13.93 17.85
C ALA A 388 23.67 14.19 17.52
N CYS A 389 23.23 15.37 17.91
CA CYS A 389 21.87 15.81 17.70
C CYS A 389 21.51 15.73 16.20
N GLN A 390 20.51 14.90 15.88
CA GLN A 390 20.01 14.76 14.50
C GLN A 390 19.67 16.11 13.86
N SER A 391 19.15 17.06 14.63
CA SER A 391 18.86 18.40 14.11
C SER A 391 20.12 19.11 13.62
N VAL A 392 21.23 19.07 14.36
CA VAL A 392 22.50 19.68 13.91
C VAL A 392 22.95 19.05 12.59
N MET A 393 22.89 17.71 12.49
CA MET A 393 23.27 17.00 11.27
C MET A 393 22.42 17.34 10.07
N ILE A 394 21.10 17.49 10.26
CA ILE A 394 20.19 17.90 9.19
C ILE A 394 20.59 19.29 8.67
N ASP A 395 20.89 20.25 9.56
CA ASP A 395 21.29 21.59 9.13
C ASP A 395 22.62 21.57 8.38
N TRP A 396 23.59 20.75 8.81
CA TRP A 396 24.85 20.57 8.11
C TRP A 396 24.62 19.98 6.71
N ILE A 397 23.91 18.85 6.63
CA ILE A 397 23.61 18.19 5.35
C ILE A 397 22.91 19.17 4.40
N MET A 398 21.91 19.90 4.89
CA MET A 398 21.19 20.87 4.07
C MET A 398 22.07 22.05 3.65
N THR A 399 22.98 22.53 4.50
CA THR A 399 23.93 23.61 4.17
C THR A 399 24.82 23.23 2.98
N PHE A 400 25.38 22.01 2.99
CA PHE A 400 26.23 21.54 1.91
C PHE A 400 25.44 21.08 0.68
N ALA A 401 24.21 20.59 0.84
CA ALA A 401 23.34 20.21 -0.28
C ALA A 401 22.71 21.42 -0.99
N PHE A 402 22.46 22.52 -0.27
CA PHE A 402 21.80 23.74 -0.76
C PHE A 402 22.24 24.20 -2.16
N PRO A 403 23.55 24.41 -2.45
CA PRO A 403 23.99 24.87 -3.77
C PRO A 403 23.60 23.91 -4.90
N HIS A 404 23.42 22.63 -4.59
CA HIS A 404 23.12 21.59 -5.57
C HIS A 404 21.62 21.29 -5.71
N ILE A 405 20.76 21.76 -4.81
CA ILE A 405 19.32 21.41 -4.82
C ILE A 405 18.40 22.62 -5.00
N LYS A 406 18.90 23.85 -4.81
CA LYS A 406 18.09 25.08 -4.86
C LYS A 406 17.37 25.35 -6.17
N HIS A 407 17.83 24.75 -7.27
CA HIS A 407 17.23 24.88 -8.60
C HIS A 407 16.02 23.92 -8.80
N ILE A 408 15.78 22.97 -7.89
CA ILE A 408 14.75 21.94 -8.06
C ILE A 408 13.39 22.49 -7.65
N ALA A 409 12.44 22.49 -8.59
CA ALA A 409 11.15 23.16 -8.42
C ALA A 409 10.28 22.55 -7.31
N ARG A 410 10.37 21.25 -7.04
CA ARG A 410 9.56 20.58 -6.00
C ARG A 410 10.47 19.72 -5.14
N LEU A 411 10.94 20.31 -4.06
CA LEU A 411 11.75 19.66 -3.05
C LEU A 411 10.95 19.51 -1.76
N ASN A 412 10.87 18.28 -1.24
CA ASN A 412 10.19 17.98 0.02
C ASN A 412 11.18 17.41 1.03
N LEU A 413 11.11 17.88 2.28
CA LEU A 413 11.83 17.25 3.39
C LEU A 413 10.89 16.28 4.12
N THR A 414 11.27 15.01 4.22
CA THR A 414 10.46 13.94 4.83
C THR A 414 11.25 13.17 5.89
N GLY A 415 10.56 12.27 6.61
CA GLY A 415 11.16 11.45 7.66
C GLY A 415 11.30 12.18 9.01
N CYS A 416 12.37 11.87 9.73
CA CYS A 416 12.62 12.31 11.10
C CYS A 416 13.34 13.67 11.11
N ILE A 417 12.58 14.72 10.82
CA ILE A 417 13.02 16.13 10.88
C ILE A 417 12.06 16.92 11.76
N ARG A 418 12.57 17.81 12.60
CA ARG A 418 11.72 18.66 13.45
C ARG A 418 10.93 19.65 12.59
N ASN A 419 9.64 19.84 12.90
CA ASN A 419 8.77 20.74 12.12
C ASN A 419 9.34 22.17 11.93
N PRO A 420 9.89 22.84 12.94
CA PRO A 420 10.45 24.19 12.76
C PRO A 420 11.65 24.20 11.80
N GLN A 421 12.52 23.19 11.91
CA GLN A 421 13.69 23.03 11.05
C GLN A 421 13.28 22.76 9.60
N LYS A 422 12.31 21.87 9.40
CA LYS A 422 11.71 21.60 8.09
C LYS A 422 11.14 22.87 7.45
N GLN A 423 10.31 23.60 8.20
CA GLN A 423 9.68 24.84 7.71
C GLN A 423 10.72 25.89 7.34
N ASN A 424 11.80 26.01 8.12
CA ASN A 424 12.88 26.95 7.84
C ASN A 424 13.56 26.63 6.50
N TRP A 425 13.98 25.38 6.29
CA TRP A 425 14.64 24.98 5.04
C TRP A 425 13.71 25.03 3.83
N GLU A 426 12.45 24.59 3.96
CA GLU A 426 11.48 24.68 2.88
C GLU A 426 11.18 26.13 2.51
N SER A 427 11.08 27.04 3.50
CA SER A 427 10.92 28.47 3.25
C SER A 427 12.15 29.11 2.60
N LEU A 428 13.36 28.68 2.98
CA LEU A 428 14.60 29.18 2.41
C LEU A 428 14.73 28.79 0.93
N LEU A 429 14.48 27.51 0.62
CA LEU A 429 14.47 27.01 -0.75
C LEU A 429 13.39 27.69 -1.60
N GLU A 430 12.21 27.97 -1.02
CA GLU A 430 11.16 28.71 -1.71
C GLU A 430 11.57 30.14 -2.05
N ARG A 431 12.22 30.84 -1.11
CA ARG A 431 12.71 32.21 -1.33
C ARG A 431 13.75 32.25 -2.44
N GLU A 432 14.72 31.34 -2.41
CA GLU A 432 15.74 31.22 -3.46
C GLU A 432 15.12 30.95 -4.84
N ARG A 433 14.12 30.05 -4.90
CA ARG A 433 13.42 29.71 -6.14
C ARG A 433 12.57 30.86 -6.70
N THR A 434 12.00 31.68 -5.83
CA THR A 434 11.17 32.85 -6.19
C THR A 434 11.99 34.12 -6.37
N GLY A 435 13.30 34.08 -6.14
CA GLY A 435 14.17 35.25 -6.18
C GLY A 435 13.91 36.24 -5.03
N VAL A 436 13.21 35.82 -3.97
CA VAL A 436 13.02 36.63 -2.78
C VAL A 436 14.34 36.64 -2.00
N PRO A 437 14.96 37.80 -1.74
CA PRO A 437 16.21 37.88 -0.99
C PRO A 437 16.13 37.16 0.35
N HIS A 438 17.22 36.55 0.81
CA HIS A 438 17.33 35.89 2.11
C HIS A 438 18.72 36.08 2.72
N ASP A 439 18.83 35.99 4.04
CA ASP A 439 20.08 36.29 4.76
C ASP A 439 20.97 35.05 4.98
N PHE A 440 20.62 33.91 4.36
CA PHE A 440 21.41 32.69 4.48
C PHE A 440 22.71 32.78 3.67
N ASP A 441 23.82 32.98 4.37
CA ASP A 441 25.17 32.88 3.82
C ASP A 441 25.64 31.42 3.88
N GLN A 442 25.47 30.71 2.78
CA GLN A 442 25.85 29.30 2.68
C GLN A 442 27.35 29.07 2.85
N VAL A 443 28.20 30.00 2.38
CA VAL A 443 29.66 29.85 2.43
C VAL A 443 30.13 30.02 3.87
N ALA A 444 29.73 31.11 4.53
CA ALA A 444 30.10 31.35 5.93
C ALA A 444 29.55 30.25 6.86
N THR A 445 28.34 29.75 6.60
CA THR A 445 27.76 28.65 7.38
C THR A 445 28.55 27.35 7.16
N ALA A 446 28.91 27.01 5.92
CA ALA A 446 29.71 25.82 5.63
C ALA A 446 31.10 25.90 6.27
N GLU A 447 31.76 27.05 6.22
CA GLU A 447 33.05 27.29 6.89
C GLU A 447 32.93 27.12 8.41
N ALA A 448 31.86 27.64 9.02
CA ALA A 448 31.61 27.47 10.45
C ALA A 448 31.39 26.00 10.84
N VAL A 449 30.72 25.22 9.99
CA VAL A 449 30.55 23.77 10.20
C VAL A 449 31.91 23.06 10.14
N LEU A 450 32.74 23.36 9.13
CA LEU A 450 34.08 22.77 9.01
C LEU A 450 35.03 23.19 10.14
N ALA A 451 34.85 24.39 10.69
CA ALA A 451 35.60 24.89 11.83
C ALA A 451 35.11 24.39 13.19
N THR A 452 34.03 23.60 13.24
CA THR A 452 33.49 23.10 14.51
C THR A 452 34.44 22.04 15.09
N ASP A 453 34.96 22.32 16.27
CA ASP A 453 35.87 21.42 16.98
C ASP A 453 35.11 20.18 17.48
N VAL A 454 35.73 19.02 17.28
CA VAL A 454 35.19 17.70 17.63
C VAL A 454 34.97 17.59 19.13
N GLU A 455 35.72 18.33 19.96
CA GLU A 455 35.58 18.30 21.43
C GLU A 455 34.32 18.97 21.97
N TYR A 456 33.67 19.86 21.21
CA TYR A 456 32.52 20.66 21.67
C TYR A 456 31.15 20.14 21.21
N LEU A 457 31.13 18.95 20.60
CA LEU A 457 29.93 18.26 20.10
C LEU A 457 29.71 16.93 20.82
#